data_AF-A0A957SGN2-F1
#
_entry.id   AF-A0A957SGN2-F1
#
_cell.length_a   1.000
_cell.length_b   1.000
_cell.length_c   1.000
_cell.angle_alpha   90.00
_cell.angle_beta   90.00
_cell.angle_gamma   90.00
#
_symmetry.space_group_name_H-M   'P 1'
#
loop_
_entity.id
_entity.type
_entity.pdbx_description
1 polymer ?
#
loop_
_entity_poly.entity_id
_entity_poly.type
_entity_poly.pdbx_seq_one_letter_code
_entity_poly.pdbx_strand_id
1 'polypeptide(L)'
;MSQHPPLGSVKLRETGPVTAGSLGTWTLVYTVGSLGIDSGGQLKVARRMVSDWADPQFTDPQAPGYSTAVTNGAAKLRASWQPRGYIRPKTPSVVIDVYDGSLAPGDTVTITLGDTTHGAPGLRAQTYIESHFEFLVLVDPTNACDPRPLAESPTVEVVAAEMQTLVCILPSQAVVGQPIDIFVKGEDEWRNPT
;
A
#
# COMPACT_ATOMS: atom_id res chain seq x y z
N MET A 1 -15.65 -18.41 22.45
CA MET A 1 -15.83 -18.16 21.00
C MET A 1 -15.13 -16.86 20.67
N SER A 2 -13.98 -16.92 19.98
CA SER A 2 -13.28 -15.71 19.55
C SER A 2 -14.17 -15.00 18.52
N GLN A 3 -14.84 -13.93 18.91
CA GLN A 3 -15.71 -13.20 17.98
C GLN A 3 -14.82 -12.36 17.07
N HIS A 4 -14.59 -12.84 15.85
CA HIS A 4 -13.99 -12.02 14.80
C HIS A 4 -14.89 -10.80 14.54
N PRO A 5 -14.32 -9.60 14.28
CA PRO A 5 -15.10 -8.46 13.81
C PRO A 5 -15.93 -8.84 12.58
N PRO A 6 -17.10 -8.22 12.33
CA PRO A 6 -18.00 -8.62 11.24
C PRO A 6 -17.32 -8.69 9.87
N LEU A 7 -16.52 -7.68 9.53
CA LEU A 7 -15.78 -7.62 8.26
C LEU A 7 -14.37 -8.19 8.36
N GLY A 8 -13.93 -8.64 9.55
CA GLY A 8 -12.60 -9.17 9.76
C GLY A 8 -11.57 -8.13 10.17
N SER A 9 -10.30 -8.49 10.04
CA SER A 9 -9.17 -7.65 10.40
C SER A 9 -8.00 -7.90 9.46
N VAL A 10 -7.05 -6.97 9.42
CA VAL A 10 -5.87 -7.08 8.56
C VAL A 10 -4.63 -6.72 9.36
N LYS A 11 -3.51 -7.37 9.05
CA LYS A 11 -2.19 -7.02 9.58
C LYS A 11 -1.18 -6.93 8.45
N LEU A 12 -0.24 -6.00 8.57
CA LEU A 12 0.98 -5.98 7.76
C LEU A 12 2.03 -6.82 8.48
N ARG A 13 2.65 -7.80 7.81
CA ARG A 13 3.60 -8.74 8.46
C ARG A 13 4.89 -8.06 8.93
N GLU A 14 5.45 -7.18 8.12
CA GLU A 14 6.65 -6.43 8.44
C GLU A 14 6.28 -4.96 8.58
N THR A 15 6.47 -4.44 9.78
CA THR A 15 6.14 -3.06 10.13
C THR A 15 7.43 -2.29 10.37
N GLY A 16 7.59 -1.17 9.67
CA GLY A 16 8.72 -0.27 9.86
C GLY A 16 8.61 0.90 8.89
N PRO A 17 9.45 1.94 9.09
CA PRO A 17 9.57 3.02 8.13
C PRO A 17 9.97 2.48 6.75
N VAL A 18 9.33 3.01 5.71
CA VAL A 18 9.62 2.73 4.31
C VAL A 18 10.46 3.89 3.78
N THR A 19 11.63 3.60 3.25
CA THR A 19 12.45 4.63 2.60
C THR A 19 11.80 5.07 1.29
N ALA A 20 11.66 6.37 1.07
CA ALA A 20 11.12 6.95 -0.15
C ALA A 20 11.83 6.38 -1.40
N GLY A 21 11.04 5.95 -2.40
CA GLY A 21 11.55 5.37 -3.64
C GLY A 21 12.20 3.99 -3.54
N SER A 22 12.32 3.40 -2.36
CA SER A 22 12.88 2.06 -2.19
C SER A 22 12.03 0.97 -2.85
N LEU A 23 12.68 -0.11 -3.28
CA LEU A 23 12.01 -1.35 -3.67
C LEU A 23 11.73 -2.19 -2.43
N GLY A 24 10.49 -2.68 -2.31
CA GLY A 24 10.09 -3.49 -1.17
C GLY A 24 9.01 -4.51 -1.48
N THR A 25 8.76 -5.36 -0.49
CA THR A 25 7.67 -6.33 -0.48
C THR A 25 6.78 -6.06 0.73
N TRP A 26 5.49 -5.81 0.51
CA TRP A 26 4.53 -5.57 1.59
C TRP A 26 3.48 -6.66 1.63
N THR A 27 3.43 -7.39 2.75
CA THR A 27 2.52 -8.54 2.90
C THR A 27 1.39 -8.21 3.85
N LEU A 28 0.17 -8.05 3.32
CA LEU A 28 -1.05 -7.90 4.09
C LEU A 28 -1.70 -9.26 4.32
N VAL A 29 -1.98 -9.59 5.57
CA VAL A 29 -2.74 -10.78 5.95
C VAL A 29 -4.10 -10.34 6.44
N TYR A 30 -5.11 -10.47 5.58
CA TYR A 30 -6.50 -10.29 5.94
C TYR A 30 -7.04 -11.58 6.57
N THR A 31 -7.72 -11.47 7.71
CA THR A 31 -8.44 -12.56 8.37
C THR A 31 -9.94 -12.30 8.25
N VAL A 32 -10.65 -13.24 7.67
CA VAL A 32 -12.08 -13.16 7.35
C VAL A 32 -12.90 -13.05 8.62
N GLY A 33 -13.83 -12.09 8.59
CA GLY A 33 -14.71 -11.78 9.71
C GLY A 33 -15.82 -12.79 9.95
N SER A 34 -16.64 -12.54 10.96
CA SER A 34 -17.78 -13.41 11.29
C SER A 34 -18.84 -13.49 10.20
N LEU A 35 -18.87 -12.54 9.25
CA LEU A 35 -19.78 -12.59 8.10
C LEU A 35 -19.34 -13.56 6.99
N GLY A 36 -18.08 -14.02 6.98
CA GLY A 36 -17.54 -14.73 5.82
C GLY A 36 -17.37 -13.82 4.59
N ILE A 37 -16.98 -14.40 3.46
CA ILE A 37 -17.05 -13.77 2.13
C ILE A 37 -17.59 -14.80 1.14
N ASP A 38 -18.73 -14.52 0.52
CA ASP A 38 -19.36 -15.41 -0.45
C ASP A 38 -18.64 -15.38 -1.82
N SER A 39 -18.95 -16.37 -2.65
CA SER A 39 -18.54 -16.35 -4.05
C SER A 39 -19.11 -15.10 -4.74
N GLY A 40 -18.26 -14.34 -5.41
CA GLY A 40 -18.55 -13.03 -5.98
C GLY A 40 -18.19 -11.86 -5.05
N GLY A 41 -17.95 -12.11 -3.76
CA GLY A 41 -17.49 -11.09 -2.83
C GLY A 41 -16.09 -10.59 -3.17
N GLN A 42 -15.71 -9.47 -2.55
CA GLN A 42 -14.52 -8.72 -2.95
C GLN A 42 -13.76 -8.15 -1.76
N LEU A 43 -12.44 -8.20 -1.85
CA LEU A 43 -11.49 -7.50 -0.98
C LEU A 43 -10.76 -6.44 -1.81
N LYS A 44 -10.57 -5.24 -1.26
CA LYS A 44 -9.80 -4.17 -1.90
C LYS A 44 -8.71 -3.68 -0.98
N VAL A 45 -7.54 -3.38 -1.55
CA VAL A 45 -6.48 -2.61 -0.91
C VAL A 45 -6.31 -1.33 -1.72
N ALA A 46 -6.89 -0.25 -1.22
CA ALA A 46 -6.89 1.06 -1.86
C ALA A 46 -5.83 1.98 -1.26
N ARG A 47 -5.31 2.90 -2.07
CA ARG A 47 -4.40 3.95 -1.63
C ARG A 47 -4.88 5.31 -2.11
N ARG A 48 -4.35 6.40 -1.53
CA ARG A 48 -4.62 7.76 -2.02
C ARG A 48 -4.20 7.88 -3.49
N MET A 49 -5.03 8.57 -4.27
CA MET A 49 -4.77 8.80 -5.70
C MET A 49 -3.58 9.73 -5.96
N VAL A 50 -3.22 10.56 -4.99
CA VAL A 50 -2.03 11.43 -5.03
C VAL A 50 -0.92 10.63 -4.37
N SER A 51 -0.44 9.62 -5.07
CA SER A 51 0.72 8.81 -4.70
C SER A 51 1.31 8.25 -5.98
N ASP A 52 2.63 8.30 -6.08
CA ASP A 52 3.39 7.76 -7.21
C ASP A 52 3.95 6.37 -6.90
N TRP A 53 3.58 5.76 -5.76
CA TRP A 53 3.90 4.38 -5.45
C TRP A 53 3.62 3.51 -6.66
N ALA A 54 4.53 2.60 -7.02
CA ALA A 54 4.40 1.86 -8.27
C ALA A 54 3.09 1.05 -8.31
N ASP A 55 2.62 0.77 -9.52
CA ASP A 55 1.42 -0.02 -9.74
C ASP A 55 1.76 -1.51 -9.61
N PRO A 56 1.06 -2.28 -8.77
CA PRO A 56 1.22 -3.72 -8.72
C PRO A 56 0.69 -4.37 -9.99
N GLN A 57 1.27 -5.50 -10.36
CA GLN A 57 0.82 -6.34 -11.47
C GLN A 57 0.82 -7.81 -11.06
N PHE A 58 -0.02 -8.63 -11.70
CA PHE A 58 -0.31 -10.01 -11.26
C PHE A 58 -0.03 -11.05 -12.36
N THR A 59 0.72 -10.69 -13.40
CA THR A 59 0.86 -11.49 -14.62
C THR A 59 2.29 -11.93 -14.94
N ASP A 60 3.29 -11.11 -14.65
CA ASP A 60 4.69 -11.41 -14.97
C ASP A 60 5.52 -11.58 -13.69
N PRO A 61 5.86 -12.81 -13.29
CA PRO A 61 6.58 -13.08 -12.04
C PRO A 61 8.01 -12.54 -11.98
N GLN A 62 8.57 -12.04 -13.09
CA GLN A 62 9.93 -11.50 -13.16
C GLN A 62 9.97 -9.97 -13.35
N ALA A 63 8.83 -9.33 -13.65
CA ALA A 63 8.76 -7.89 -13.85
C ALA A 63 8.58 -7.12 -12.53
N PRO A 64 9.05 -5.85 -12.46
CA PRO A 64 8.79 -4.96 -11.32
C PRO A 64 7.30 -4.90 -10.95
N GLY A 65 7.03 -4.84 -9.65
CA GLY A 65 5.67 -4.75 -9.12
C GLY A 65 4.87 -6.05 -9.16
N TYR A 66 5.47 -7.20 -9.52
CA TYR A 66 4.80 -8.49 -9.42
C TYR A 66 4.22 -8.68 -8.02
N SER A 67 2.98 -9.14 -7.95
CA SER A 67 2.21 -9.23 -6.73
C SER A 67 1.32 -10.47 -6.78
N THR A 68 0.99 -11.01 -5.62
CA THR A 68 0.22 -12.25 -5.48
C THR A 68 -0.88 -12.11 -4.42
N ALA A 69 -1.92 -12.91 -4.54
CA ALA A 69 -2.95 -13.05 -3.53
C ALA A 69 -3.33 -14.54 -3.39
N VAL A 70 -3.19 -15.08 -2.19
CA VAL A 70 -3.47 -16.50 -1.90
C VAL A 70 -4.33 -16.63 -0.66
N THR A 71 -5.10 -17.72 -0.57
CA THR A 71 -5.93 -18.01 0.60
C THR A 71 -5.65 -19.41 1.14
N ASN A 72 -5.87 -19.61 2.43
CA ASN A 72 -5.96 -20.94 3.04
C ASN A 72 -7.40 -21.50 3.05
N GLY A 73 -8.38 -20.69 2.63
CA GLY A 73 -9.77 -21.10 2.49
C GLY A 73 -10.01 -21.89 1.20
N ALA A 74 -11.25 -22.34 1.01
CA ALA A 74 -11.63 -23.20 -0.12
C ALA A 74 -11.89 -22.44 -1.43
N ALA A 75 -12.03 -21.11 -1.39
CA ALA A 75 -12.29 -20.28 -2.56
C ALA A 75 -11.06 -20.06 -3.44
N LYS A 76 -11.28 -19.69 -4.70
CA LYS A 76 -10.24 -19.15 -5.58
C LYS A 76 -10.26 -17.62 -5.53
N LEU A 77 -9.09 -17.05 -5.78
CA LEU A 77 -8.89 -15.59 -5.81
C LEU A 77 -8.46 -15.14 -7.21
N ARG A 78 -8.96 -13.99 -7.64
CA ARG A 78 -8.47 -13.27 -8.82
C ARG A 78 -8.08 -11.87 -8.40
N ALA A 79 -6.79 -11.59 -8.45
CA ALA A 79 -6.27 -10.27 -8.11
C ALA A 79 -6.01 -9.44 -9.37
N SER A 80 -6.32 -8.15 -9.31
CA SER A 80 -6.09 -7.19 -10.39
C SER A 80 -5.76 -5.81 -9.83
N TRP A 81 -4.98 -5.03 -10.60
CA TRP A 81 -4.80 -3.62 -10.33
C TRP A 81 -5.85 -2.79 -11.06
N GLN A 82 -6.52 -1.91 -10.34
CA GLN A 82 -7.55 -1.04 -10.89
C GLN A 82 -7.24 0.42 -10.53
N PRO A 83 -6.79 1.25 -11.50
CA PRO A 83 -6.57 2.67 -11.28
C PRO A 83 -7.82 3.44 -10.82
N ARG A 84 -9.00 2.87 -11.09
CA ARG A 84 -10.33 3.39 -10.69
C ARG A 84 -11.17 2.35 -9.95
N GLY A 85 -10.54 1.61 -9.03
CA GLY A 85 -11.21 0.53 -8.31
C GLY A 85 -12.07 0.97 -7.11
N TYR A 86 -11.97 2.21 -6.64
CA TYR A 86 -12.79 2.73 -5.54
C TYR A 86 -13.08 4.24 -5.67
N ILE A 87 -13.70 4.85 -4.65
CA ILE A 87 -14.11 6.27 -4.65
C ILE A 87 -12.94 7.21 -4.33
N ARG A 88 -13.00 8.45 -4.82
CA ARG A 88 -12.02 9.50 -4.49
C ARG A 88 -12.11 9.85 -2.99
N PRO A 89 -10.98 10.15 -2.33
CA PRO A 89 -9.62 10.27 -2.88
C PRO A 89 -8.82 8.94 -2.90
N LYS A 90 -9.41 7.80 -2.54
CA LYS A 90 -8.72 6.50 -2.44
C LYS A 90 -9.04 5.59 -3.63
N THR A 91 -8.85 6.11 -4.83
CA THR A 91 -9.39 5.52 -6.08
C THR A 91 -8.58 4.33 -6.63
N PRO A 92 -7.23 4.38 -6.70
CA PRO A 92 -6.44 3.24 -7.15
C PRO A 92 -6.44 2.13 -6.11
N SER A 93 -6.68 0.90 -6.54
CA SER A 93 -6.76 -0.24 -5.63
C SER A 93 -6.33 -1.54 -6.28
N VAL A 94 -5.70 -2.41 -5.49
CA VAL A 94 -5.72 -3.84 -5.75
C VAL A 94 -7.11 -4.36 -5.42
N VAL A 95 -7.70 -5.10 -6.36
CA VAL A 95 -9.01 -5.72 -6.23
C VAL A 95 -8.85 -7.22 -6.29
N ILE A 96 -9.40 -7.92 -5.30
CA ILE A 96 -9.34 -9.38 -5.15
C ILE A 96 -10.77 -9.89 -5.17
N ASP A 97 -11.14 -10.54 -6.27
CA ASP A 97 -12.43 -11.21 -6.43
C ASP A 97 -12.35 -12.62 -5.85
N VAL A 98 -13.31 -12.98 -5.02
CA VAL A 98 -13.52 -14.34 -4.49
C VAL A 98 -14.47 -15.08 -5.43
N TYR A 99 -14.08 -16.26 -5.91
CA TYR A 99 -14.93 -17.05 -6.81
C TYR A 99 -14.66 -18.55 -6.66
N ASP A 100 -15.49 -19.39 -7.28
CA ASP A 100 -15.40 -20.86 -7.20
C ASP A 100 -15.31 -21.37 -5.74
N GLY A 101 -16.06 -20.75 -4.83
CA GLY A 101 -16.08 -21.06 -3.40
C GLY A 101 -16.33 -19.81 -2.56
N SER A 102 -16.36 -19.99 -1.24
CA SER A 102 -16.48 -18.91 -0.25
C SER A 102 -15.36 -19.00 0.79
N LEU A 103 -15.13 -17.92 1.50
CA LEU A 103 -14.21 -17.84 2.63
C LEU A 103 -14.98 -17.85 3.93
N ALA A 104 -14.63 -18.77 4.82
CA ALA A 104 -15.23 -18.93 6.12
C ALA A 104 -14.61 -17.96 7.15
N PRO A 105 -15.31 -17.62 8.24
CA PRO A 105 -14.72 -16.88 9.35
C PRO A 105 -13.41 -17.53 9.83
N GLY A 106 -12.35 -16.74 9.93
CA GLY A 106 -11.00 -17.22 10.30
C GLY A 106 -10.13 -17.68 9.13
N ASP A 107 -10.68 -17.87 7.92
CA ASP A 107 -9.86 -18.00 6.72
C ASP A 107 -9.04 -16.72 6.51
N THR A 108 -7.95 -16.84 5.77
CA THR A 108 -7.02 -15.76 5.52
C THR A 108 -6.82 -15.54 4.04
N VAL A 109 -6.62 -14.28 3.66
CA VAL A 109 -6.12 -13.88 2.35
C VAL A 109 -4.79 -13.19 2.58
N THR A 110 -3.71 -13.77 2.06
CA THR A 110 -2.37 -13.18 2.08
C THR A 110 -2.13 -12.49 0.76
N ILE A 111 -1.96 -11.17 0.80
CA ILE A 111 -1.70 -10.29 -0.34
C ILE A 111 -0.25 -9.85 -0.25
N THR A 112 0.57 -10.25 -1.23
CA THR A 112 1.99 -9.88 -1.30
C THR A 112 2.16 -8.86 -2.41
N LEU A 113 2.39 -7.60 -2.05
CA LEU A 113 2.70 -6.53 -3.00
C LEU A 113 4.21 -6.47 -3.23
N GLY A 114 4.67 -6.58 -4.47
CA GLY A 114 6.11 -6.62 -4.76
C GLY A 114 6.75 -7.96 -4.39
N ASP A 115 6.10 -9.07 -4.72
CA ASP A 115 6.57 -10.44 -4.50
C ASP A 115 7.87 -10.71 -5.29
N THR A 116 8.94 -11.04 -4.57
CA THR A 116 10.29 -11.28 -5.11
C THR A 116 10.61 -12.78 -5.27
N THR A 117 9.71 -13.68 -4.88
CA THR A 117 9.97 -15.13 -4.82
C THR A 117 10.29 -15.76 -6.17
N HIS A 118 9.93 -15.11 -7.27
CA HIS A 118 10.17 -15.56 -8.63
C HIS A 118 11.17 -14.72 -9.43
N GLY A 119 11.89 -13.80 -8.77
CA GLY A 119 12.98 -13.02 -9.37
C GLY A 119 12.63 -11.58 -9.74
N ALA A 120 11.38 -11.14 -9.53
CA ALA A 120 11.04 -9.72 -9.64
C ALA A 120 11.79 -8.87 -8.58
N PRO A 121 12.10 -7.60 -8.87
CA PRO A 121 12.86 -6.74 -7.97
C PRO A 121 12.04 -6.15 -6.81
N GLY A 122 10.74 -6.47 -6.71
CA GLY A 122 9.82 -5.89 -5.73
C GLY A 122 8.98 -4.75 -6.31
N LEU A 123 8.29 -4.01 -5.44
CA LEU A 123 7.43 -2.88 -5.79
C LEU A 123 8.05 -1.59 -5.23
N ARG A 124 8.09 -0.53 -6.04
CA ARG A 124 8.68 0.75 -5.63
C ARG A 124 7.72 1.53 -4.73
N ALA A 125 8.19 1.96 -3.56
CA ALA A 125 7.50 2.89 -2.69
C ALA A 125 7.36 4.29 -3.31
N GLN A 126 6.44 5.11 -2.82
CA GLN A 126 6.31 6.50 -3.26
C GLN A 126 7.59 7.30 -2.99
N THR A 127 7.85 8.33 -3.80
CA THR A 127 9.10 9.10 -3.73
C THR A 127 9.07 10.27 -2.75
N TYR A 128 7.98 10.44 -1.99
CA TYR A 128 7.85 11.52 -1.03
C TYR A 128 7.48 11.03 0.36
N ILE A 129 7.97 11.74 1.37
CA ILE A 129 7.74 11.42 2.78
C ILE A 129 6.26 11.58 3.16
N GLU A 130 5.78 10.68 4.03
CA GLU A 130 4.42 10.71 4.54
C GLU A 130 4.38 10.00 5.90
N SER A 131 3.91 10.68 6.94
CA SER A 131 3.87 10.10 8.29
C SER A 131 2.86 8.97 8.45
N HIS A 132 1.90 8.85 7.52
CA HIS A 132 0.78 7.94 7.64
C HIS A 132 0.26 7.50 6.27
N PHE A 133 1.08 6.74 5.53
CA PHE A 133 0.62 6.08 4.33
C PHE A 133 -0.28 4.90 4.70
N GLU A 134 -1.54 4.93 4.28
CA GLU A 134 -2.54 3.93 4.63
C GLU A 134 -2.80 2.97 3.47
N PHE A 135 -2.68 1.67 3.74
CA PHE A 135 -3.21 0.62 2.86
C PHE A 135 -4.67 0.36 3.23
N LEU A 136 -5.60 1.21 2.76
CA LEU A 136 -7.01 1.10 3.13
C LEU A 136 -7.58 -0.23 2.65
N VAL A 137 -8.00 -1.08 3.58
CA VAL A 137 -8.63 -2.37 3.26
C VAL A 137 -10.14 -2.26 3.33
N LEU A 138 -10.81 -2.68 2.27
CA LEU A 138 -12.27 -2.71 2.17
C LEU A 138 -12.78 -4.10 1.81
N VAL A 139 -13.95 -4.46 2.32
CA VAL A 139 -14.59 -5.76 2.09
C VAL A 139 -16.03 -5.58 1.66
N ASP A 140 -16.41 -6.25 0.58
CA ASP A 140 -17.80 -6.51 0.19
C ASP A 140 -18.06 -8.02 0.27
N PRO A 141 -18.62 -8.52 1.38
CA PRO A 141 -18.80 -9.96 1.59
C PRO A 141 -19.75 -10.63 0.60
N THR A 142 -20.71 -9.87 0.04
CA THR A 142 -21.89 -10.44 -0.63
C THR A 142 -22.02 -9.97 -2.09
N ASN A 143 -21.01 -9.27 -2.62
CA ASN A 143 -21.09 -8.62 -3.93
C ASN A 143 -22.27 -7.63 -4.05
N ALA A 144 -22.53 -6.89 -2.97
CA ALA A 144 -23.58 -5.87 -2.95
C ALA A 144 -23.18 -4.58 -3.70
N CYS A 145 -21.96 -4.54 -4.24
CA CYS A 145 -21.30 -3.36 -4.78
C CYS A 145 -21.12 -2.25 -3.73
N ASP A 146 -20.97 -2.64 -2.46
CA ASP A 146 -20.80 -1.74 -1.31
C ASP A 146 -19.59 -2.17 -0.45
N PRO A 147 -18.35 -1.99 -0.96
CA PRO A 147 -17.15 -2.33 -0.21
C PRO A 147 -16.99 -1.39 0.99
N ARG A 148 -16.96 -1.96 2.19
CA ARG A 148 -16.89 -1.22 3.45
C ARG A 148 -15.49 -1.30 4.05
N PRO A 149 -14.96 -0.20 4.61
CA PRO A 149 -13.64 -0.22 5.23
C PRO A 149 -13.64 -1.12 6.47
N LEU A 150 -12.51 -1.78 6.72
CA LEU A 150 -12.26 -2.41 8.02
C LEU A 150 -12.17 -1.34 9.12
N ALA A 151 -12.35 -1.76 10.37
CA ALA A 151 -12.22 -0.86 11.53
C ALA A 151 -10.83 -0.23 11.60
N GLU A 152 -9.80 -1.01 11.24
CA GLU A 152 -8.42 -0.58 11.18
C GLU A 152 -7.78 -1.10 9.88
N SER A 153 -6.95 -0.27 9.27
CA SER A 153 -6.11 -0.61 8.11
C SER A 153 -4.65 -0.33 8.45
N PRO A 154 -3.70 -1.12 7.96
CA PRO A 154 -2.31 -0.96 8.32
C PRO A 154 -1.75 0.29 7.66
N THR A 155 -0.84 0.94 8.38
CA THR A 155 -0.19 2.16 7.94
C THR A 155 1.31 2.01 8.09
N VAL A 156 2.04 2.77 7.27
CA VAL A 156 3.50 2.88 7.32
C VAL A 156 3.89 4.34 7.25
N GLU A 157 5.02 4.65 7.87
CA GLU A 157 5.70 5.92 7.67
C GLU A 157 6.59 5.81 6.44
N VAL A 158 6.53 6.76 5.53
CA VAL A 158 7.49 6.92 4.44
C VAL A 158 8.50 7.99 4.85
N VAL A 159 9.75 7.60 5.04
CA VAL A 159 10.85 8.47 5.47
C VAL A 159 11.77 8.80 4.31
N ALA A 160 12.53 9.89 4.43
CA ALA A 160 13.49 10.28 3.41
C ALA A 160 14.59 9.21 3.28
N ALA A 161 15.15 9.10 2.07
CA ALA A 161 16.35 8.30 1.85
C ALA A 161 17.59 9.01 2.39
N GLU A 162 18.76 8.40 2.20
CA GLU A 162 20.02 9.02 2.59
C GLU A 162 20.20 10.39 1.90
N MET A 163 20.69 11.38 2.65
CA MET A 163 20.98 12.71 2.12
C MET A 163 22.01 12.60 0.99
N GLN A 164 21.68 13.14 -0.18
CA GLN A 164 22.59 13.18 -1.33
C GLN A 164 23.00 14.61 -1.72
N THR A 165 22.14 15.59 -1.46
CA THR A 165 22.37 16.99 -1.84
C THR A 165 22.28 17.91 -0.64
N LEU A 166 23.22 18.84 -0.51
CA LEU A 166 23.13 19.95 0.44
C LEU A 166 22.68 21.21 -0.31
N VAL A 167 21.53 21.75 0.06
CA VAL A 167 20.94 22.95 -0.56
C VAL A 167 21.13 24.14 0.35
N CYS A 168 21.77 25.20 -0.17
CA CYS A 168 21.87 26.50 0.48
C CYS A 168 20.90 27.49 -0.20
N ILE A 169 19.98 28.05 0.58
CA ILE A 169 18.97 29.01 0.15
C ILE A 169 19.34 30.36 0.76
N LEU A 170 19.44 31.37 -0.09
CA LEU A 170 19.82 32.73 0.27
C LEU A 170 18.99 33.75 -0.51
N PRO A 171 18.88 35.01 -0.02
CA PRO A 171 18.22 36.08 -0.75
C PRO A 171 18.80 36.26 -2.16
N SER A 172 17.94 36.55 -3.14
CA SER A 172 18.37 36.82 -4.52
C SER A 172 19.13 38.15 -4.67
N GLN A 173 19.06 39.02 -3.65
CA GLN A 173 19.76 40.31 -3.57
C GLN A 173 20.36 40.50 -2.17
N ALA A 174 21.55 41.08 -2.12
CA ALA A 174 22.27 41.38 -0.88
C ALA A 174 23.03 42.70 -1.01
N VAL A 175 23.29 43.37 0.12
CA VAL A 175 24.13 44.58 0.17
C VAL A 175 25.57 44.17 0.48
N VAL A 176 26.52 44.66 -0.31
CA VAL A 176 27.95 44.36 -0.11
C VAL A 176 28.38 44.75 1.31
N GLY A 177 28.98 43.80 2.02
CA GLY A 177 29.48 44.00 3.38
C GLY A 177 28.42 43.89 4.49
N GLN A 178 27.15 43.67 4.15
CA GLN A 178 26.11 43.39 5.14
C GLN A 178 25.93 41.87 5.32
N PRO A 179 25.67 41.40 6.54
CA PRO A 179 25.32 39.99 6.77
C PRO A 179 24.01 39.65 6.06
N ILE A 180 23.89 38.39 5.63
CA ILE A 180 22.65 37.82 5.08
C ILE A 180 22.29 36.55 5.85
N ASP A 181 21.00 36.29 5.96
CA ASP A 181 20.51 35.02 6.47
C ASP A 181 20.59 33.96 5.35
N ILE A 182 21.10 32.79 5.71
CA ILE A 182 21.15 31.62 4.84
C ILE A 182 20.42 30.47 5.51
N PHE A 183 19.71 29.67 4.70
CA PHE A 183 19.09 28.44 5.14
C PHE A 183 19.77 27.27 4.44
N VAL A 184 20.18 26.27 5.21
CA VAL A 184 20.79 25.06 4.68
C VAL A 184 19.87 23.89 4.99
N LYS A 185 19.61 23.04 4.00
CA LYS A 185 18.86 21.80 4.16
C LYS A 185 19.51 20.65 3.39
N GLY A 186 19.39 19.44 3.91
CA GLY A 186 19.68 18.22 3.17
C GLY A 186 18.50 17.82 2.29
N GLU A 187 18.80 17.21 1.15
CA GLU A 187 17.84 16.59 0.25
C GLU A 187 18.29 15.17 -0.10
N ASP A 188 17.37 14.21 -0.07
CA ASP A 188 17.58 12.88 -0.65
C ASP A 188 17.51 12.89 -2.19
N GLU A 189 17.67 11.73 -2.84
CA GLU A 189 17.60 11.62 -4.30
C GLU A 189 16.28 12.10 -4.93
N TRP A 190 15.21 12.13 -4.11
CA TRP A 190 13.86 12.55 -4.50
C TRP A 190 13.52 13.96 -4.00
N ARG A 191 14.49 14.70 -3.44
CA ARG A 191 14.35 16.04 -2.87
C ARG A 191 13.50 16.12 -1.61
N ASN A 192 13.34 15.00 -0.90
CA ASN A 192 12.76 15.04 0.43
C ASN A 192 13.75 15.70 1.41
N PRO A 193 13.27 16.52 2.35
CA PRO A 193 14.13 17.06 3.39
C PRO A 193 14.65 15.94 4.30
N THR A 194 15.97 15.93 4.53
CA THR A 194 16.71 14.97 5.39
C THR A 194 17.39 15.69 6.55
#